data_AF-A0AA96IFK1-F1
#
_entry.id   AF-A0AA96IFK1-F1
#
_cell.length_a   1.000
_cell.length_b   1.000
_cell.length_c   1.000
_cell.angle_alpha   90.00
_cell.angle_beta   90.00
_cell.angle_gamma   90.00
#
_symmetry.space_group_name_H-M   'P 1'
#
loop_
_entity.id
_entity.type
_entity.pdbx_description
1 polymer ?
#
loop_
_entity_poly.entity_id
_entity_poly.type
_entity_poly.pdbx_seq_one_letter_code
_entity_poly.pdbx_strand_id
1 'polypeptide(L)'
;MSWNLEDHILDHAALVSNKLPFYFNLADDKNIHFTFSVDKSQLIVNHNCKSQKDIDLVMSKFFEDLKEYEYIFYESQGSKKPKRKMSLDFSHMLFAYHNTDSDSINSKNYEVEPHFHLLIPQKLKNKYGKSTKAGLGYLNLRRMINEVALKHNLTFNFNENVSNDTDLITKKQATKFTWFNKRVDDQHFLNAVQSGQVNKYIQEFIKHYKRTENIQYYIKGMTDFKQRLLRQNIDFFYDGKNLKSEDFPLFFNEDQIKSLDIINSGNIKSIKELIKIRENKIARAFIEYNFGFNNVVTKELEQRGNIFKKIDLDFTDVNIDINKKMTSKDSSNEKYKKSLAFNVKEDVTKILKVVKNDKHFLELMQNLGYENIKFKAKNVDGKRERVGFTFTNNNENYTVYLNSLDLNYKNLTKAYKNNIAITTQDIQTELLNYKAKINDYIPLKQKTYNNKIFYTIYKIEPNINLENYYIKKLDNEVEFKHKYKDLTIKDKEKSIIATKSRDTILSKEDVKDQVKLMLEVYEARGLKLGNISVTGTKEIEDETIKQILVKIENMSHQDRNDFLFKLKYSEQEIQVINLYYEKLNKSKLKDNIPEQIKDQGVIDLSKESHAKARDNLLKLIEENKQKHIIKLF
;
A
#
# COMPACT_ATOMS: atom_id res chain seq x y z
N MET A 1 -23.45 35.69 -6.80
CA MET A 1 -23.68 35.68 -5.34
C MET A 1 -22.46 35.04 -4.68
N SER A 2 -21.71 35.82 -3.90
CA SER A 2 -20.59 35.32 -3.10
C SER A 2 -21.12 34.52 -1.91
N TRP A 3 -20.56 33.34 -1.70
CA TRP A 3 -20.88 32.41 -0.61
C TRP A 3 -20.76 33.09 0.76
N ASN A 4 -21.85 33.11 1.54
CA ASN A 4 -21.79 33.42 2.96
C ASN A 4 -21.72 32.09 3.74
N LEU A 5 -20.59 31.84 4.39
CA LEU A 5 -20.37 30.64 5.21
C LEU A 5 -21.39 30.55 6.36
N GLU A 6 -21.83 31.70 6.86
CA GLU A 6 -22.81 31.80 7.93
C GLU A 6 -24.18 31.27 7.51
N ASP A 7 -24.70 31.72 6.36
CA ASP A 7 -25.98 31.24 5.83
C ASP A 7 -25.94 29.71 5.67
N HIS A 8 -24.82 29.15 5.20
CA HIS A 8 -24.69 27.70 5.09
C HIS A 8 -24.72 26.96 6.44
N ILE A 9 -24.11 27.52 7.50
CA ILE A 9 -24.09 26.89 8.84
C ILE A 9 -25.42 27.08 9.56
N LEU A 10 -26.10 28.20 9.38
CA LEU A 10 -27.26 28.56 10.20
C LEU A 10 -28.61 28.23 9.55
N ASP A 11 -28.74 28.28 8.23
CA ASP A 11 -30.03 28.16 7.52
C ASP A 11 -30.70 26.78 7.73
N HIS A 12 -29.91 25.78 8.12
CA HIS A 12 -30.24 24.36 7.97
C HIS A 12 -29.67 23.48 9.10
N ALA A 13 -29.39 24.07 10.27
CA ALA A 13 -28.87 23.33 11.41
C ALA A 13 -30.00 22.77 12.30
N ALA A 14 -29.89 21.50 12.67
CA ALA A 14 -30.79 20.86 13.62
C ALA A 14 -30.56 21.37 15.06
N LEU A 15 -29.29 21.66 15.42
CA LEU A 15 -28.93 22.29 16.69
C LEU A 15 -27.87 23.36 16.46
N VAL A 16 -27.96 24.46 17.20
CA VAL A 16 -27.02 25.58 17.12
C VAL A 16 -26.66 26.09 18.51
N SER A 17 -25.37 26.34 18.72
CA SER A 17 -24.83 27.09 19.84
C SER A 17 -23.93 28.19 19.28
N ASN A 18 -24.45 29.41 19.22
CA ASN A 18 -23.69 30.57 18.76
C ASN A 18 -23.17 31.37 19.96
N LYS A 19 -21.87 31.22 20.26
CA LYS A 19 -21.16 32.00 21.29
C LYS A 19 -20.11 32.94 20.66
N LEU A 20 -20.24 33.26 19.37
CA LEU A 20 -19.35 34.21 18.71
C LEU A 20 -19.54 35.62 19.31
N PRO A 21 -18.46 36.39 19.49
CA PRO A 21 -18.57 37.74 20.02
C PRO A 21 -19.27 38.67 19.03
N PHE A 22 -19.97 39.70 19.52
CA PHE A 22 -20.73 40.66 18.68
C PHE A 22 -19.89 41.38 17.61
N TYR A 23 -18.57 41.48 17.80
CA TYR A 23 -17.64 42.08 16.83
C TYR A 23 -17.09 41.07 15.80
N PHE A 24 -17.54 39.82 15.84
CA PHE A 24 -17.07 38.78 14.93
C PHE A 24 -17.61 39.01 13.52
N ASN A 25 -16.70 39.25 12.58
CA ASN A 25 -17.06 39.40 11.17
C ASN A 25 -17.10 38.03 10.49
N LEU A 26 -18.30 37.55 10.16
CA LEU A 26 -18.53 36.25 9.52
C LEU A 26 -17.97 36.15 8.10
N ALA A 27 -17.84 37.29 7.42
CA ALA A 27 -17.25 37.37 6.08
C ALA A 27 -15.71 37.42 6.09
N ASP A 28 -15.05 37.40 7.26
CA ASP A 28 -13.59 37.35 7.34
C ASP A 28 -13.06 35.99 6.86
N ASP A 29 -12.26 36.01 5.80
CA ASP A 29 -11.66 34.83 5.17
C ASP A 29 -10.63 34.13 6.07
N LYS A 30 -10.21 34.79 7.15
CA LYS A 30 -9.32 34.23 8.18
C LYS A 30 -10.06 33.41 9.23
N ASN A 31 -11.39 33.42 9.21
CA ASN A 31 -12.19 32.56 10.08
C ASN A 31 -11.91 31.10 9.76
N ILE A 32 -11.85 30.30 10.81
CA ILE A 32 -11.57 28.88 10.72
C ILE A 32 -12.89 28.13 10.69
N HIS A 33 -13.13 27.40 9.60
CA HIS A 33 -14.25 26.49 9.47
C HIS A 33 -13.78 25.04 9.63
N PHE A 34 -14.10 24.45 10.77
CA PHE A 34 -13.78 23.06 11.06
C PHE A 34 -15.04 22.20 10.95
N THR A 35 -14.93 21.06 10.25
CA THR A 35 -16.04 20.15 10.02
C THR A 35 -15.66 18.71 10.32
N PHE A 36 -16.59 17.99 10.95
CA PHE A 36 -16.44 16.58 11.26
C PHE A 36 -17.78 15.86 11.16
N SER A 37 -17.76 14.59 10.76
CA SER A 37 -18.96 13.80 10.51
C SER A 37 -18.88 12.41 11.10
N VAL A 38 -20.01 11.80 11.43
CA VAL A 38 -20.09 10.41 11.87
C VAL A 38 -20.74 9.58 10.77
N ASP A 39 -20.28 8.34 10.61
CA ASP A 39 -20.87 7.40 9.67
C ASP A 39 -22.21 6.91 10.23
N LYS A 40 -23.31 7.06 9.49
CA LYS A 40 -24.64 6.59 9.92
C LYS A 40 -24.67 5.10 10.25
N SER A 41 -23.96 4.28 9.49
CA SER A 41 -23.77 2.85 9.78
C SER A 41 -23.28 2.57 11.21
N GLN A 42 -22.45 3.45 11.77
CA GLN A 42 -21.98 3.33 13.16
C GLN A 42 -23.10 3.61 14.17
N LEU A 43 -23.98 4.56 13.87
CA LEU A 43 -25.13 4.84 14.74
C LEU A 43 -26.13 3.69 14.73
N ILE A 44 -26.31 3.04 13.57
CA ILE A 44 -27.12 1.83 13.45
C ILE A 44 -26.52 0.69 14.30
N VAL A 45 -25.22 0.42 14.14
CA VAL A 45 -24.56 -0.72 14.82
C VAL A 45 -24.37 -0.47 16.32
N ASN A 46 -23.81 0.68 16.70
CA ASN A 46 -23.41 0.96 18.09
C ASN A 46 -24.58 1.45 18.97
N HIS A 47 -25.63 2.03 18.37
CA HIS A 47 -26.73 2.66 19.10
C HIS A 47 -28.11 2.13 18.71
N ASN A 48 -28.18 1.14 17.80
CA ASN A 48 -29.45 0.57 17.32
C ASN A 48 -30.40 1.65 16.76
N CYS A 49 -29.86 2.69 16.12
CA CYS A 49 -30.68 3.73 15.49
C CYS A 49 -31.45 3.16 14.30
N LYS A 50 -32.76 3.34 14.26
CA LYS A 50 -33.65 2.86 13.18
C LYS A 50 -34.33 4.00 12.41
N SER A 51 -34.13 5.24 12.86
CA SER A 51 -34.71 6.43 12.28
C SER A 51 -33.81 7.65 12.46
N GLN A 52 -34.10 8.74 11.72
CA GLN A 52 -33.42 10.03 11.91
C GLN A 52 -33.63 10.58 13.32
N LYS A 53 -34.80 10.34 13.94
CA LYS A 53 -35.07 10.73 15.33
C LYS A 53 -34.13 10.05 16.32
N ASP A 54 -33.82 8.78 16.13
CA ASP A 54 -32.88 8.05 16.99
C ASP A 54 -31.46 8.61 16.85
N ILE A 55 -31.05 8.90 15.61
CA ILE A 55 -29.79 9.56 15.30
C ILE A 55 -29.71 10.91 16.02
N ASP A 56 -30.76 11.74 15.90
CA ASP A 56 -30.82 13.06 16.52
C ASP A 56 -30.74 12.98 18.03
N LEU A 57 -31.35 11.98 18.66
CA LEU A 57 -31.25 11.77 20.10
C LEU A 57 -29.81 11.50 20.54
N VAL A 58 -29.08 10.64 19.82
CA VAL A 58 -27.67 10.35 20.11
C VAL A 58 -26.80 11.58 19.85
N MET A 59 -26.99 12.25 18.72
CA MET A 59 -26.20 13.43 18.34
C MET A 59 -26.48 14.64 19.24
N SER A 60 -27.70 14.81 19.74
CA SER A 60 -28.07 15.88 20.68
C SER A 60 -27.33 15.72 22.01
N LYS A 61 -27.26 14.48 22.54
CA LYS A 61 -26.52 14.19 23.77
C LYS A 61 -25.03 14.50 23.60
N PHE A 62 -24.44 14.06 22.49
CA PHE A 62 -23.05 14.39 22.16
C PHE A 62 -22.83 15.90 22.00
N PHE A 63 -23.76 16.61 21.35
CA PHE A 63 -23.70 18.05 21.15
C PHE A 63 -23.66 18.80 22.49
N GLU A 64 -24.57 18.45 23.41
CA GLU A 64 -24.65 19.07 24.74
C GLU A 64 -23.40 18.79 25.57
N ASP A 65 -22.92 17.54 25.60
CA ASP A 65 -21.72 17.16 26.34
C ASP A 65 -20.48 17.87 25.77
N LEU A 66 -20.35 17.97 24.45
CA LEU A 66 -19.20 18.65 23.81
C LEU A 66 -19.24 20.16 24.04
N LYS A 67 -20.43 20.78 23.98
CA LYS A 67 -20.64 22.22 24.17
C LYS A 67 -20.16 22.71 25.54
N GLU A 68 -20.34 21.88 26.57
CA GLU A 68 -19.98 22.21 27.95
C GLU A 68 -18.60 21.66 28.38
N TYR A 69 -17.93 20.88 27.52
CA TYR A 69 -16.65 20.28 27.86
C TYR A 69 -15.47 21.26 27.74
N GLU A 70 -14.70 21.39 28.82
CA GLU A 70 -13.41 22.10 28.82
C GLU A 70 -12.25 21.11 28.69
N TYR A 71 -11.52 21.18 27.58
CA TYR A 71 -10.34 20.36 27.36
C TYR A 71 -9.07 21.01 27.92
N ILE A 72 -8.42 20.35 28.87
CA ILE A 72 -7.19 20.82 29.49
C ILE A 72 -5.97 20.15 28.83
N PHE A 73 -4.99 20.96 28.41
CA PHE A 73 -3.74 20.46 27.83
C PHE A 73 -2.52 21.25 28.29
N TYR A 74 -1.33 20.72 28.03
CA TYR A 74 -0.06 21.30 28.47
C TYR A 74 0.82 21.63 27.27
N GLU A 75 1.14 22.91 27.10
CA GLU A 75 1.97 23.42 26.00
C GLU A 75 3.43 23.58 26.44
N SER A 76 4.37 23.17 25.59
CA SER A 76 5.80 23.38 25.84
C SER A 76 6.15 24.87 25.74
N GLN A 77 6.92 25.37 26.70
CA GLN A 77 7.47 26.74 26.68
C GLN A 77 8.98 26.76 26.39
N GLY A 78 9.50 25.69 25.80
CA GLY A 78 10.93 25.43 25.63
C GLY A 78 11.43 24.35 26.60
N SER A 79 12.62 23.81 26.33
CA SER A 79 13.17 22.64 27.05
C SER A 79 13.44 22.86 28.54
N LYS A 80 13.59 24.12 28.98
CA LYS A 80 13.96 24.49 30.36
C LYS A 80 12.80 25.04 31.19
N LYS A 81 11.61 25.23 30.63
CA LYS A 81 10.45 25.80 31.34
C LYS A 81 9.38 24.75 31.58
N PRO A 82 8.68 24.78 32.74
CA PRO A 82 7.55 23.90 32.97
C PRO A 82 6.49 24.11 31.90
N LYS A 83 5.80 23.04 31.52
CA LYS A 83 4.74 23.12 30.52
C LYS A 83 3.61 24.01 31.04
N ARG A 84 3.12 24.91 30.20
CA ARG A 84 2.02 25.79 30.54
C ARG A 84 0.69 25.04 30.44
N LYS A 85 -0.10 25.05 31.51
CA LYS A 85 -1.48 24.58 31.49
C LYS A 85 -2.32 25.53 30.64
N MET A 86 -3.02 24.96 29.67
CA MET A 86 -3.92 25.64 28.73
C MET A 86 -5.28 24.95 28.79
N SER A 87 -6.33 25.68 28.38
CA SER A 87 -7.66 25.10 28.18
C SER A 87 -8.25 25.53 26.84
N LEU A 88 -9.11 24.66 26.31
CA LEU A 88 -9.90 24.85 25.10
C LEU A 88 -11.36 24.54 25.44
N ASP A 89 -12.26 25.42 25.05
CA ASP A 89 -13.70 25.31 25.24
C ASP A 89 -14.43 25.98 24.07
N PHE A 90 -15.77 25.90 24.04
CA PHE A 90 -16.59 26.50 22.97
C PHE A 90 -17.13 27.89 23.32
N SER A 91 -16.51 28.62 24.27
CA SER A 91 -17.00 29.93 24.75
C SER A 91 -16.99 31.04 23.71
N HIS A 92 -16.23 30.88 22.62
CA HIS A 92 -16.06 31.87 21.55
C HIS A 92 -16.20 31.26 20.15
N MET A 93 -17.11 30.30 20.00
CA MET A 93 -17.31 29.55 18.77
C MET A 93 -18.79 29.49 18.39
N LEU A 94 -19.06 29.33 17.09
CA LEU A 94 -20.34 28.83 16.60
C LEU A 94 -20.19 27.32 16.38
N PHE A 95 -21.07 26.55 17.01
CA PHE A 95 -21.15 25.10 16.88
C PHE A 95 -22.54 24.72 16.38
N ALA A 96 -22.60 24.02 15.26
CA ALA A 96 -23.87 23.61 14.65
C ALA A 96 -23.84 22.12 14.27
N TYR A 97 -24.97 21.46 14.44
CA TYR A 97 -25.24 20.09 14.01
C TYR A 97 -26.19 20.10 12.82
N HIS A 98 -25.85 19.33 11.79
CA HIS A 98 -26.66 19.15 10.58
C HIS A 98 -26.91 17.67 10.33
N ASN A 99 -28.09 17.38 9.81
CA ASN A 99 -28.52 16.04 9.44
C ASN A 99 -29.25 16.03 8.09
N THR A 100 -29.85 14.90 7.73
CA THR A 100 -30.59 14.77 6.47
C THR A 100 -31.84 15.66 6.41
N ASP A 101 -32.60 15.72 7.51
CA ASP A 101 -33.87 16.44 7.57
C ASP A 101 -33.67 17.96 7.66
N SER A 102 -32.49 18.39 8.11
CA SER A 102 -32.14 19.79 8.27
C SER A 102 -31.45 20.37 7.03
N ASP A 103 -30.93 19.55 6.10
CA ASP A 103 -30.21 20.05 4.92
C ASP A 103 -31.14 20.69 3.86
N SER A 104 -30.56 21.57 3.04
CA SER A 104 -31.26 22.47 2.11
C SER A 104 -32.35 21.80 1.26
N ILE A 105 -33.37 22.58 0.86
CA ILE A 105 -34.43 22.15 -0.07
C ILE A 105 -33.88 21.61 -1.41
N ASN A 106 -32.64 21.95 -1.76
CA ASN A 106 -31.91 21.47 -2.93
C ASN A 106 -31.25 20.08 -2.74
N SER A 107 -31.22 19.57 -1.51
CA SER A 107 -30.69 18.25 -1.13
C SER A 107 -31.79 17.17 -1.04
N LYS A 108 -33.04 17.47 -1.41
CA LYS A 108 -34.22 16.59 -1.32
C LYS A 108 -34.06 15.15 -1.87
N ASN A 109 -33.01 14.87 -2.64
CA ASN A 109 -32.82 13.60 -3.33
C ASN A 109 -31.77 12.66 -2.70
N TYR A 110 -31.05 13.06 -1.64
CA TYR A 110 -30.10 12.16 -0.97
C TYR A 110 -29.92 12.48 0.52
N GLU A 111 -29.71 11.44 1.32
CA GLU A 111 -29.43 11.60 2.75
C GLU A 111 -28.02 12.18 2.98
N VAL A 112 -27.92 13.01 4.01
CA VAL A 112 -26.67 13.61 4.48
C VAL A 112 -26.22 12.92 5.75
N GLU A 113 -24.93 12.57 5.79
CA GLU A 113 -24.31 12.02 6.99
C GLU A 113 -24.41 13.03 8.13
N PRO A 114 -24.75 12.60 9.36
CA PRO A 114 -24.75 13.49 10.52
C PRO A 114 -23.38 14.15 10.70
N HIS A 115 -23.36 15.48 10.70
CA HIS A 115 -22.11 16.23 10.71
C HIS A 115 -22.23 17.54 11.46
N PHE A 116 -21.07 18.06 11.85
CA PHE A 116 -20.96 19.22 12.70
C PHE A 116 -20.06 20.27 12.06
N HIS A 117 -20.44 21.52 12.28
CA HIS A 117 -19.74 22.71 11.84
C HIS A 117 -19.25 23.47 13.07
N LEU A 118 -17.98 23.84 13.06
CA LEU A 118 -17.36 24.72 14.04
C LEU A 118 -16.79 25.92 13.31
N LEU A 119 -17.29 27.11 13.63
CA LEU A 119 -16.73 28.36 13.14
C LEU A 119 -15.99 29.05 14.29
N ILE A 120 -14.72 29.34 14.04
CA ILE A 120 -13.76 29.75 15.06
C ILE A 120 -13.04 31.02 14.59
N PRO A 121 -12.84 32.03 15.45
CA PRO A 121 -11.96 33.16 15.14
C PRO A 121 -10.51 32.71 14.88
N GLN A 122 -9.82 33.41 13.98
CA GLN A 122 -8.41 33.14 13.63
C GLN A 122 -7.48 32.97 14.86
N LYS A 123 -7.79 33.66 15.96
CA LYS A 123 -7.13 33.51 17.25
C LYS A 123 -8.09 32.87 18.24
N LEU A 124 -7.93 31.57 18.47
CA LEU A 124 -8.53 30.84 19.57
C LEU A 124 -8.13 31.48 20.90
N LYS A 125 -9.06 32.22 21.51
CA LYS A 125 -8.93 32.68 22.89
C LYS A 125 -9.65 31.67 23.79
N ASN A 126 -9.02 31.29 24.90
CA ASN A 126 -9.73 30.55 25.95
C ASN A 126 -10.68 31.49 26.72
N LYS A 127 -11.49 30.95 27.64
CA LYS A 127 -12.36 31.75 28.54
C LYS A 127 -11.64 32.84 29.37
N TYR A 128 -10.31 32.82 29.42
CA TYR A 128 -9.46 33.81 30.09
C TYR A 128 -8.80 34.81 29.11
N GLY A 129 -9.19 34.82 27.84
CA GLY A 129 -8.72 35.78 26.83
C GLY A 129 -7.33 35.50 26.22
N LYS A 130 -6.68 34.36 26.52
CA LYS A 130 -5.32 34.04 26.03
C LYS A 130 -5.35 33.34 24.67
N SER A 131 -4.61 33.88 23.70
CA SER A 131 -4.50 33.35 22.34
C SER A 131 -3.68 32.06 22.26
N THR A 132 -4.18 31.05 21.56
CA THR A 132 -3.42 29.86 21.13
C THR A 132 -3.08 29.93 19.64
N LYS A 133 -1.97 29.30 19.23
CA LYS A 133 -1.61 29.19 17.80
C LYS A 133 -2.58 28.23 17.10
N ALA A 134 -3.18 28.63 15.99
CA ALA A 134 -4.22 27.88 15.27
C ALA A 134 -3.85 26.39 15.01
N GLY A 135 -2.61 26.09 14.61
CA GLY A 135 -2.14 24.71 14.37
C GLY A 135 -2.11 23.79 15.61
N LEU A 136 -1.80 24.34 16.79
CA LEU A 136 -1.91 23.60 18.07
C LEU A 136 -3.37 23.50 18.52
N GLY A 137 -4.20 24.49 18.17
CA GLY A 137 -5.64 24.49 18.40
C GLY A 137 -6.34 23.31 17.75
N TYR A 138 -6.09 23.02 16.47
CA TYR A 138 -6.73 21.92 15.74
C TYR A 138 -6.44 20.54 16.31
N LEU A 139 -5.18 20.25 16.66
CA LEU A 139 -4.83 18.96 17.26
C LEU A 139 -5.57 18.75 18.58
N ASN A 140 -5.64 19.79 19.41
CA ASN A 140 -6.31 19.74 20.70
C ASN A 140 -7.84 19.74 20.55
N LEU A 141 -8.39 20.44 19.55
CA LEU A 141 -9.81 20.37 19.21
C LEU A 141 -10.21 18.96 18.78
N ARG A 142 -9.39 18.30 17.97
CA ARG A 142 -9.60 16.90 17.59
C ARG A 142 -9.54 15.97 18.81
N ARG A 143 -8.59 16.20 19.73
CA ARG A 143 -8.49 15.42 20.97
C ARG A 143 -9.71 15.61 21.87
N MET A 144 -10.12 16.86 22.06
CA MET A 144 -11.35 17.25 22.77
C MET A 144 -12.57 16.52 22.20
N ILE A 145 -12.80 16.62 20.88
CA ILE A 145 -13.91 15.95 20.20
C ILE A 145 -13.83 14.44 20.39
N ASN A 146 -12.65 13.83 20.25
CA ASN A 146 -12.49 12.38 20.44
C ASN A 146 -12.75 11.94 21.89
N GLU A 147 -12.32 12.71 22.89
CA GLU A 147 -12.56 12.37 24.30
C GLU A 147 -14.04 12.35 24.65
N VAL A 148 -14.79 13.33 24.15
CA VAL A 148 -16.25 13.35 24.31
C VAL A 148 -16.88 12.21 23.49
N ALA A 149 -16.48 12.05 22.22
CA ALA A 149 -17.03 11.02 21.34
C ALA A 149 -16.89 9.60 21.91
N LEU A 150 -15.76 9.29 22.55
CA LEU A 150 -15.52 7.99 23.19
C LEU A 150 -16.52 7.69 24.31
N LYS A 151 -16.97 8.71 25.07
CA LYS A 151 -18.02 8.53 26.10
C LYS A 151 -19.36 8.11 25.49
N HIS A 152 -19.59 8.50 24.24
CA HIS A 152 -20.78 8.14 23.48
C HIS A 152 -20.55 6.95 22.54
N ASN A 153 -19.42 6.23 22.61
CA ASN A 153 -19.10 5.14 21.66
C ASN A 153 -19.14 5.59 20.18
N LEU A 154 -18.72 6.83 19.92
CA LEU A 154 -18.68 7.45 18.60
C LEU A 154 -17.24 7.66 18.11
N THR A 155 -17.09 7.59 16.80
CA THR A 155 -15.86 7.93 16.07
C THR A 155 -16.17 8.82 14.90
N PHE A 156 -15.52 9.99 14.87
CA PHE A 156 -15.72 11.01 13.84
C PHE A 156 -14.66 10.97 12.73
N ASN A 157 -15.11 11.30 11.53
CA ASN A 157 -14.29 11.64 10.37
C ASN A 157 -14.03 13.15 10.38
N PHE A 158 -12.76 13.53 10.30
CA PHE A 158 -12.34 14.92 10.22
C PHE A 158 -11.95 15.27 8.78
N ASN A 159 -12.48 16.37 8.25
CA ASN A 159 -12.29 16.76 6.85
C ASN A 159 -10.84 17.10 6.46
N GLU A 160 -9.98 17.36 7.45
CA GLU A 160 -8.55 17.71 7.29
C GLU A 160 -7.62 16.50 7.16
N ASN A 161 -8.11 15.25 7.20
CA ASN A 161 -7.29 14.03 7.13
C ASN A 161 -6.68 13.73 5.74
N VAL A 162 -6.23 14.76 5.00
CA VAL A 162 -5.41 14.62 3.79
C VAL A 162 -3.95 14.68 4.20
N SER A 163 -3.31 13.52 4.20
CA SER A 163 -1.99 13.26 4.80
C SER A 163 -0.80 13.89 4.06
N ASN A 164 -1.04 14.56 2.92
CA ASN A 164 -0.01 15.04 2.01
C ASN A 164 -0.57 16.12 1.05
N ASP A 165 0.26 17.09 0.67
CA ASP A 165 -0.13 18.20 -0.24
C ASP A 165 -0.68 17.71 -1.59
N THR A 166 -0.16 16.60 -2.11
CA THR A 166 -0.64 15.97 -3.35
C THR A 166 -2.08 15.48 -3.19
N ASP A 167 -2.43 14.86 -2.07
CA ASP A 167 -3.80 14.42 -1.83
C ASP A 167 -4.75 15.59 -1.63
N LEU A 168 -4.26 16.68 -1.04
CA LEU A 168 -5.00 17.92 -0.84
C LEU A 168 -5.29 18.62 -2.18
N ILE A 169 -4.33 18.65 -3.10
CA ILE A 169 -4.50 19.17 -4.47
C ILE A 169 -5.49 18.32 -5.26
N THR A 170 -5.33 17.00 -5.25
CA THR A 170 -6.26 16.12 -5.99
C THR A 170 -7.65 16.12 -5.37
N LYS A 171 -7.77 16.22 -4.03
CA LYS A 171 -9.07 16.40 -3.35
C LYS A 171 -9.70 17.73 -3.76
N LYS A 172 -8.94 18.83 -3.76
CA LYS A 172 -9.40 20.15 -4.25
C LYS A 172 -9.89 20.08 -5.69
N GLN A 173 -9.15 19.43 -6.59
CA GLN A 173 -9.54 19.20 -7.99
C GLN A 173 -10.80 18.33 -8.10
N ALA A 174 -10.88 17.22 -7.37
CA ALA A 174 -12.06 16.35 -7.38
C ALA A 174 -13.29 17.04 -6.79
N THR A 175 -13.14 17.88 -5.76
CA THR A 175 -14.24 18.69 -5.22
C THR A 175 -14.71 19.75 -6.20
N LYS A 176 -13.87 20.18 -7.16
CA LYS A 176 -14.33 21.10 -8.23
C LYS A 176 -15.43 20.45 -9.05
N PHE A 177 -15.36 19.17 -9.38
CA PHE A 177 -16.43 18.50 -10.14
C PHE A 177 -17.75 18.46 -9.35
N THR A 178 -17.72 18.01 -8.10
CA THR A 178 -18.94 17.98 -7.26
C THR A 178 -19.49 19.37 -6.96
N TRP A 179 -18.63 20.36 -6.75
CA TRP A 179 -19.03 21.75 -6.54
C TRP A 179 -19.62 22.35 -7.82
N PHE A 180 -18.96 22.14 -8.96
CA PHE A 180 -19.40 22.58 -10.28
C PHE A 180 -20.80 22.06 -10.57
N ASN A 181 -21.06 20.78 -10.35
CA ASN A 181 -22.38 20.18 -10.57
C ASN A 181 -23.47 20.78 -9.66
N LYS A 182 -23.13 21.24 -8.46
CA LYS A 182 -24.13 21.73 -7.49
C LYS A 182 -24.36 23.23 -7.49
N ARG A 183 -23.32 24.02 -7.79
CA ARG A 183 -23.28 25.45 -7.40
C ARG A 183 -23.07 26.40 -8.57
N VAL A 184 -22.51 25.93 -9.68
CA VAL A 184 -22.36 26.79 -10.86
C VAL A 184 -23.75 27.09 -11.44
N ASP A 185 -23.95 28.25 -12.04
CA ASP A 185 -25.22 28.59 -12.70
C ASP A 185 -25.44 27.75 -13.97
N ASP A 186 -26.70 27.64 -14.42
CA ASP A 186 -27.05 26.75 -15.53
C ASP A 186 -26.42 27.18 -16.86
N GLN A 187 -26.28 28.49 -17.11
CA GLN A 187 -25.65 28.98 -18.34
C GLN A 187 -24.16 28.63 -18.38
N HIS A 188 -23.46 28.84 -17.27
CA HIS A 188 -22.04 28.50 -17.17
C HIS A 188 -21.81 26.99 -17.24
N PHE A 189 -22.70 26.18 -16.66
CA PHE A 189 -22.66 24.72 -16.80
C PHE A 189 -22.78 24.31 -18.27
N LEU A 190 -23.78 24.83 -18.99
CA LEU A 190 -23.99 24.55 -20.41
C LEU A 190 -22.76 24.92 -21.25
N ASN A 191 -22.22 26.13 -21.05
CA ASN A 191 -21.03 26.61 -21.75
C ASN A 191 -19.81 25.71 -21.48
N ALA A 192 -19.65 25.23 -20.24
CA ALA A 192 -18.55 24.35 -19.86
C ALA A 192 -18.70 22.93 -20.45
N VAL A 193 -19.94 22.45 -20.63
CA VAL A 193 -20.21 21.20 -21.35
C VAL A 193 -19.88 21.36 -22.83
N GLN A 194 -20.39 22.41 -23.48
CA GLN A 194 -20.19 22.67 -24.92
C GLN A 194 -18.73 22.93 -25.29
N SER A 195 -17.98 23.60 -24.41
CA SER A 195 -16.53 23.85 -24.62
C SER A 195 -15.63 22.66 -24.31
N GLY A 196 -16.19 21.54 -23.82
CA GLY A 196 -15.43 20.34 -23.46
C GLY A 196 -14.64 20.46 -22.15
N GLN A 197 -14.77 21.56 -21.40
CA GLN A 197 -14.10 21.76 -20.11
C GLN A 197 -14.51 20.70 -19.09
N VAL A 198 -15.77 20.25 -19.13
CA VAL A 198 -16.30 19.19 -18.25
C VAL A 198 -15.59 17.85 -18.42
N ASN A 199 -15.07 17.53 -19.61
CA ASN A 199 -14.32 16.30 -19.85
C ASN A 199 -13.10 16.19 -18.93
N LYS A 200 -12.40 17.31 -18.72
CA LYS A 200 -11.24 17.38 -17.82
C LYS A 200 -11.67 17.15 -16.37
N TYR A 201 -12.79 17.74 -15.95
CA TYR A 201 -13.29 17.59 -14.58
C TYR A 201 -13.72 16.15 -14.27
N ILE A 202 -14.40 15.48 -15.21
CA ILE A 202 -14.77 14.07 -15.07
C ILE A 202 -13.54 13.17 -15.01
N GLN A 203 -12.53 13.40 -15.87
CA GLN A 203 -11.29 12.62 -15.85
C GLN A 203 -10.53 12.77 -14.52
N GLU A 204 -10.41 13.99 -14.00
CA GLU A 204 -9.78 14.25 -12.70
C GLU A 204 -10.58 13.60 -11.56
N PHE A 205 -11.92 13.64 -11.63
CA PHE A 205 -12.82 13.03 -10.66
C PHE A 205 -12.69 11.49 -10.64
N ILE A 206 -12.71 10.85 -11.81
CA ILE A 206 -12.51 9.39 -11.96
C ILE A 206 -11.12 8.98 -11.49
N LYS A 207 -10.08 9.75 -11.83
CA LYS A 207 -8.71 9.50 -11.35
C LYS A 207 -8.63 9.55 -9.82
N HIS A 208 -9.31 10.51 -9.20
CA HIS A 208 -9.40 10.59 -7.74
C HIS A 208 -10.15 9.40 -7.15
N TYR A 209 -11.26 8.98 -7.76
CA TYR A 209 -11.98 7.77 -7.35
C TYR A 209 -11.06 6.54 -7.42
N LYS A 210 -10.40 6.28 -8.56
CA LYS A 210 -9.48 5.13 -8.72
C LYS A 210 -8.33 5.11 -7.69
N ARG A 211 -7.94 6.27 -7.17
CA ARG A 211 -6.90 6.37 -6.13
C ARG A 211 -7.46 6.16 -4.71
N THR A 212 -8.69 6.61 -4.45
CA THR A 212 -9.28 6.64 -3.10
C THR A 212 -10.27 5.51 -2.83
N GLU A 213 -10.75 4.86 -3.89
CA GLU A 213 -11.73 3.78 -3.90
C GLU A 213 -13.04 4.12 -3.17
N ASN A 214 -13.30 5.42 -2.96
CA ASN A 214 -14.48 5.90 -2.27
C ASN A 214 -15.69 5.90 -3.21
N ILE A 215 -16.34 4.74 -3.33
CA ILE A 215 -17.46 4.50 -4.25
C ILE A 215 -18.66 5.43 -3.96
N GLN A 216 -18.96 5.69 -2.69
CA GLN A 216 -20.06 6.59 -2.30
C GLN A 216 -19.82 8.01 -2.81
N TYR A 217 -18.59 8.52 -2.72
CA TYR A 217 -18.23 9.84 -3.26
C TYR A 217 -18.36 9.88 -4.78
N TYR A 218 -17.92 8.82 -5.46
CA TYR A 218 -17.99 8.70 -6.92
C TYR A 218 -19.43 8.67 -7.43
N ILE A 219 -20.25 7.73 -6.91
CA ILE A 219 -21.65 7.57 -7.29
C ILE A 219 -22.43 8.87 -7.05
N LYS A 220 -22.23 9.52 -5.89
CA LYS A 220 -22.87 10.81 -5.58
C LYS A 220 -22.55 11.87 -6.64
N GLY A 221 -21.27 12.06 -6.96
CA GLY A 221 -20.86 13.08 -7.94
C GLY A 221 -21.36 12.80 -9.36
N MET A 222 -21.39 11.54 -9.79
CA MET A 222 -21.92 11.16 -11.11
C MET A 222 -23.45 11.23 -11.18
N THR A 223 -24.13 10.88 -10.09
CA THR A 223 -25.60 11.01 -9.99
C THR A 223 -26.01 12.48 -10.08
N ASP A 224 -25.35 13.37 -9.31
CA ASP A 224 -25.59 14.82 -9.37
C ASP A 224 -25.38 15.36 -10.79
N PHE A 225 -24.34 14.87 -11.50
CA PHE A 225 -24.07 15.24 -12.88
C PHE A 225 -25.18 14.77 -13.84
N LYS A 226 -25.58 13.48 -13.77
CA LYS A 226 -26.67 12.91 -14.59
C LYS A 226 -27.98 13.65 -14.37
N GLN A 227 -28.34 13.95 -13.12
CA GLN A 227 -29.55 14.72 -12.80
C GLN A 227 -29.51 16.13 -13.40
N ARG A 228 -28.33 16.76 -13.42
CA ARG A 228 -28.18 18.08 -14.02
C ARG A 228 -28.29 18.06 -15.55
N LEU A 229 -27.69 17.06 -16.20
CA LEU A 229 -27.86 16.83 -17.63
C LEU A 229 -29.33 16.61 -18.00
N LEU A 230 -30.03 15.78 -17.22
CA LEU A 230 -31.47 15.53 -17.39
C LEU A 230 -32.28 16.82 -17.24
N ARG A 231 -32.05 17.58 -16.16
CA ARG A 231 -32.78 18.84 -15.88
C ARG A 231 -32.62 19.87 -17.00
N GLN A 232 -31.41 20.00 -17.54
CA GLN A 232 -31.12 20.97 -18.60
C GLN A 232 -31.29 20.38 -20.01
N ASN A 233 -31.72 19.12 -20.12
CA ASN A 233 -31.86 18.39 -21.38
C ASN A 233 -30.58 18.35 -22.25
N ILE A 234 -29.40 18.24 -21.63
CA ILE A 234 -28.10 18.26 -22.32
C ILE A 234 -27.60 16.84 -22.56
N ASP A 235 -27.32 16.50 -23.81
CA ASP A 235 -26.62 15.25 -24.13
C ASP A 235 -25.12 15.40 -23.86
N PHE A 236 -24.55 14.40 -23.19
CA PHE A 236 -23.13 14.39 -22.86
C PHE A 236 -22.56 12.99 -23.04
N PHE A 237 -21.63 12.85 -23.98
CA PHE A 237 -21.04 11.57 -24.31
C PHE A 237 -19.73 11.35 -23.56
N TYR A 238 -19.65 10.25 -22.81
CA TYR A 238 -18.42 9.79 -22.18
C TYR A 238 -18.23 8.31 -22.50
N ASP A 239 -17.08 7.98 -23.09
CA ASP A 239 -16.72 6.60 -23.46
C ASP A 239 -17.82 5.92 -24.32
N GLY A 240 -18.34 6.67 -25.30
CA GLY A 240 -19.39 6.21 -26.21
C GLY A 240 -20.82 6.18 -25.64
N LYS A 241 -21.01 6.49 -24.35
CA LYS A 241 -22.33 6.49 -23.70
C LYS A 241 -22.86 7.90 -23.47
N ASN A 242 -24.14 8.13 -23.72
CA ASN A 242 -24.80 9.37 -23.34
C ASN A 242 -25.17 9.34 -21.86
N LEU A 243 -24.41 10.04 -21.00
CA LEU A 243 -24.61 10.04 -19.56
C LEU A 243 -25.93 10.67 -19.09
N LYS A 244 -26.69 11.32 -19.98
CA LYS A 244 -28.06 11.76 -19.70
C LYS A 244 -29.04 10.59 -19.64
N SER A 245 -28.99 9.70 -20.63
CA SER A 245 -29.95 8.59 -20.80
C SER A 245 -29.42 7.24 -20.34
N GLU A 246 -28.10 7.05 -20.34
CA GLU A 246 -27.44 5.79 -20.02
C GLU A 246 -26.77 5.84 -18.64
N ASP A 247 -26.31 4.68 -18.18
CA ASP A 247 -25.61 4.54 -16.92
C ASP A 247 -24.13 4.89 -17.04
N PHE A 248 -23.66 5.72 -16.11
CA PHE A 248 -22.24 6.02 -16.00
C PHE A 248 -21.44 4.77 -15.59
N PRO A 249 -20.15 4.64 -15.96
CA PRO A 249 -19.36 3.47 -15.62
C PRO A 249 -19.14 3.35 -14.11
N LEU A 250 -19.26 2.14 -13.54
CA LEU A 250 -18.78 1.83 -12.19
C LEU A 250 -17.45 1.09 -12.32
N PHE A 251 -16.42 1.50 -11.58
CA PHE A 251 -15.13 0.81 -11.56
C PHE A 251 -14.95 0.09 -10.23
N PHE A 252 -15.62 -1.05 -10.05
CA PHE A 252 -15.42 -1.89 -8.88
C PHE A 252 -14.08 -2.61 -8.94
N ASN A 253 -13.35 -2.62 -7.81
CA ASN A 253 -12.20 -3.50 -7.63
C ASN A 253 -12.64 -4.88 -7.12
N GLU A 254 -11.72 -5.84 -7.07
CA GLU A 254 -12.04 -7.22 -6.63
C GLU A 254 -12.63 -7.28 -5.22
N ASP A 255 -12.15 -6.45 -4.29
CA ASP A 255 -12.61 -6.45 -2.90
C ASP A 255 -14.03 -5.90 -2.78
N GLN A 256 -14.36 -4.90 -3.59
CA GLN A 256 -15.71 -4.37 -3.71
C GLN A 256 -16.67 -5.40 -4.33
N ILE A 257 -16.23 -6.14 -5.35
CA ILE A 257 -17.01 -7.23 -5.94
C ILE A 257 -17.26 -8.34 -4.90
N LYS A 258 -16.21 -8.80 -4.21
CA LYS A 258 -16.33 -9.79 -3.12
C LYS A 258 -17.28 -9.32 -2.02
N SER A 259 -17.25 -8.02 -1.69
CA SER A 259 -18.16 -7.43 -0.71
C SER A 259 -19.62 -7.53 -1.16
N LEU A 260 -19.90 -7.23 -2.43
CA LEU A 260 -21.23 -7.39 -3.01
C LEU A 260 -21.67 -8.85 -3.02
N ASP A 261 -20.80 -9.79 -3.39
CA ASP A 261 -21.10 -11.22 -3.40
C ASP A 261 -21.46 -11.72 -1.99
N ILE A 262 -20.70 -11.32 -0.97
CA ILE A 262 -20.99 -11.64 0.43
C ILE A 262 -22.36 -11.10 0.84
N ILE A 263 -22.67 -9.85 0.52
CA ILE A 263 -23.96 -9.23 0.85
C ILE A 263 -25.11 -9.94 0.13
N ASN A 264 -24.98 -10.18 -1.16
CA ASN A 264 -26.00 -10.82 -1.99
C ASN A 264 -26.23 -12.30 -1.63
N SER A 265 -25.22 -12.97 -1.07
CA SER A 265 -25.35 -14.33 -0.55
C SER A 265 -26.38 -14.44 0.58
N GLY A 266 -26.57 -13.36 1.35
CA GLY A 266 -27.41 -13.35 2.55
C GLY A 266 -26.80 -14.07 3.75
N ASN A 267 -25.51 -14.46 3.69
CA ASN A 267 -24.85 -15.13 4.81
C ASN A 267 -24.60 -14.15 5.97
N ILE A 268 -25.40 -14.25 7.03
CA ILE A 268 -25.34 -13.35 8.20
C ILE A 268 -23.94 -13.29 8.80
N LYS A 269 -23.26 -14.43 8.97
CA LYS A 269 -21.92 -14.48 9.60
C LYS A 269 -20.90 -13.72 8.77
N SER A 270 -20.85 -13.97 7.47
CA SER A 270 -19.91 -13.28 6.56
C SER A 270 -20.22 -11.79 6.45
N ILE A 271 -21.50 -11.42 6.43
CA ILE A 271 -21.94 -10.02 6.40
C ILE A 271 -21.52 -9.32 7.69
N LYS A 272 -21.70 -9.93 8.87
CA LYS A 272 -21.25 -9.36 10.15
C LYS A 272 -19.75 -9.09 10.15
N GLU A 273 -18.93 -10.01 9.66
CA GLU A 273 -17.48 -9.78 9.54
C GLU A 273 -17.15 -8.63 8.59
N LEU A 274 -17.89 -8.51 7.48
CA LEU A 274 -17.73 -7.41 6.53
C LEU A 274 -18.09 -6.05 7.15
N ILE A 275 -19.14 -6.00 7.98
CA ILE A 275 -19.62 -4.79 8.66
C ILE A 275 -18.59 -4.25 9.66
N LYS A 276 -17.82 -5.13 10.29
CA LYS A 276 -16.74 -4.72 11.21
C LYS A 276 -15.68 -3.87 10.50
N ILE A 277 -15.50 -4.05 9.19
CA ILE A 277 -14.53 -3.30 8.40
C ILE A 277 -15.06 -1.91 8.13
N ARG A 278 -14.60 -0.95 8.94
CA ARG A 278 -15.00 0.45 8.83
C ARG A 278 -14.76 0.99 7.42
N GLU A 279 -13.71 0.63 6.70
CA GLU A 279 -13.43 1.18 5.37
C GLU A 279 -14.37 0.66 4.27
N ASN A 280 -15.12 -0.42 4.52
CA ASN A 280 -15.98 -1.03 3.51
C ASN A 280 -17.25 -0.22 3.25
N LYS A 281 -17.20 0.65 2.24
CA LYS A 281 -18.31 1.54 1.88
C LYS A 281 -19.56 0.82 1.36
N ILE A 282 -19.40 -0.37 0.77
CA ILE A 282 -20.53 -1.15 0.25
C ILE A 282 -21.29 -1.80 1.41
N ALA A 283 -20.57 -2.41 2.35
CA ALA A 283 -21.19 -3.01 3.55
C ALA A 283 -21.97 -1.97 4.36
N ARG A 284 -21.43 -0.77 4.53
CA ARG A 284 -22.13 0.32 5.23
C ARG A 284 -23.39 0.78 4.51
N ALA A 285 -23.30 0.96 3.19
CA ALA A 285 -24.45 1.33 2.39
C ALA A 285 -25.55 0.27 2.49
N PHE A 286 -25.17 -1.01 2.53
CA PHE A 286 -26.10 -2.10 2.76
C PHE A 286 -26.74 -2.06 4.16
N ILE A 287 -25.99 -1.79 5.23
CA ILE A 287 -26.58 -1.64 6.59
C ILE A 287 -27.61 -0.52 6.60
N GLU A 288 -27.27 0.64 6.05
CA GLU A 288 -28.20 1.78 5.98
C GLU A 288 -29.48 1.39 5.24
N TYR A 289 -29.35 0.78 4.07
CA TYR A 289 -30.48 0.25 3.30
C TYR A 289 -31.32 -0.78 4.09
N ASN A 290 -30.66 -1.72 4.77
CA ASN A 290 -31.31 -2.80 5.51
C ASN A 290 -32.21 -2.25 6.62
N PHE A 291 -31.82 -1.13 7.22
CA PHE A 291 -32.56 -0.42 8.26
C PHE A 291 -33.46 0.70 7.73
N GLY A 292 -33.67 0.78 6.41
CA GLY A 292 -34.62 1.70 5.79
C GLY A 292 -34.10 3.11 5.53
N PHE A 293 -32.80 3.35 5.71
CA PHE A 293 -32.16 4.61 5.32
C PHE A 293 -31.86 4.61 3.82
N ASN A 294 -32.05 5.76 3.19
CA ASN A 294 -31.79 5.96 1.78
C ASN A 294 -30.29 6.18 1.52
N ASN A 295 -29.65 5.22 0.83
CA ASN A 295 -28.26 5.32 0.43
C ASN A 295 -28.10 5.37 -1.09
N VAL A 296 -27.29 6.30 -1.59
CA VAL A 296 -27.07 6.49 -3.04
C VAL A 296 -26.41 5.28 -3.70
N VAL A 297 -25.55 4.55 -2.97
CA VAL A 297 -24.84 3.38 -3.50
C VAL A 297 -25.81 2.23 -3.73
N THR A 298 -26.66 1.92 -2.75
CA THR A 298 -27.63 0.82 -2.90
C THR A 298 -28.69 1.16 -3.94
N LYS A 299 -29.18 2.41 -3.98
CA LYS A 299 -30.11 2.86 -5.02
C LYS A 299 -29.55 2.70 -6.43
N GLU A 300 -28.31 3.15 -6.65
CA GLU A 300 -27.65 3.03 -7.95
C GLU A 300 -27.47 1.55 -8.35
N LEU A 301 -27.16 0.68 -7.39
CA LEU A 301 -27.01 -0.75 -7.65
C LEU A 301 -28.35 -1.45 -7.91
N GLU A 302 -29.41 -1.10 -7.19
CA GLU A 302 -30.77 -1.61 -7.45
C GLU A 302 -31.28 -1.18 -8.83
N GLN A 303 -31.04 0.08 -9.23
CA GLN A 303 -31.37 0.57 -10.57
C GLN A 303 -30.69 -0.22 -11.69
N ARG A 304 -29.51 -0.79 -11.41
CA ARG A 304 -28.74 -1.63 -12.32
C ARG A 304 -29.06 -3.13 -12.19
N GLY A 305 -30.10 -3.49 -11.44
CA GLY A 305 -30.60 -4.85 -11.30
C GLY A 305 -30.02 -5.65 -10.13
N ASN A 306 -29.24 -5.05 -9.22
CA ASN A 306 -28.83 -5.73 -7.99
C ASN A 306 -30.01 -5.91 -7.04
N ILE A 307 -30.16 -7.11 -6.46
CA ILE A 307 -31.26 -7.40 -5.52
C ILE A 307 -30.67 -7.57 -4.11
N PHE A 308 -30.80 -6.54 -3.27
CA PHE A 308 -30.42 -6.63 -1.87
C PHE A 308 -31.50 -7.36 -1.06
N LYS A 309 -31.14 -8.46 -0.41
CA LYS A 309 -32.05 -9.14 0.52
C LYS A 309 -32.06 -8.36 1.83
N LYS A 310 -33.25 -8.04 2.36
CA LYS A 310 -33.38 -7.59 3.75
C LYS A 310 -33.10 -8.76 4.67
N ILE A 311 -32.25 -8.53 5.66
CA ILE A 311 -31.77 -9.53 6.59
C ILE A 311 -32.01 -9.02 8.01
N ASP A 312 -32.51 -9.87 8.88
CA ASP A 312 -32.55 -9.56 10.30
C ASP A 312 -31.14 -9.64 10.88
N LEU A 313 -30.60 -8.49 11.27
CA LEU A 313 -29.24 -8.34 11.76
C LEU A 313 -29.27 -7.90 13.21
N ASP A 314 -28.82 -8.78 14.09
CA ASP A 314 -28.48 -8.44 15.47
C ASP A 314 -27.02 -7.99 15.55
N PHE A 315 -26.77 -6.85 16.19
CA PHE A 315 -25.43 -6.26 16.34
C PHE A 315 -24.86 -6.39 17.75
N THR A 316 -25.50 -7.13 18.67
CA THR A 316 -25.00 -7.28 20.05
C THR A 316 -23.56 -7.79 20.14
N ASP A 317 -23.09 -8.53 19.14
CA ASP A 317 -21.74 -9.11 19.02
C ASP A 317 -20.86 -8.42 17.97
N VAL A 318 -21.33 -7.31 17.39
CA VAL A 318 -20.61 -6.58 16.33
C VAL A 318 -20.07 -5.28 16.90
N ASN A 319 -18.75 -5.21 17.05
CA ASN A 319 -18.05 -3.96 17.30
C ASN A 319 -17.34 -3.53 16.02
N ILE A 320 -17.60 -2.30 15.54
CA ILE A 320 -16.93 -1.79 14.35
C ILE A 320 -15.46 -1.56 14.71
N ASP A 321 -14.56 -2.31 14.06
CA ASP A 321 -13.13 -2.10 14.23
C ASP A 321 -12.77 -0.74 13.64
N ILE A 322 -12.56 0.23 14.52
CA ILE A 322 -11.97 1.50 14.17
C ILE A 322 -10.49 1.22 13.96
N ASN A 323 -10.16 0.68 12.79
CA ASN A 323 -8.80 0.78 12.29
C ASN A 323 -8.47 2.27 12.29
N LYS A 324 -7.56 2.68 13.18
CA LYS A 324 -6.98 4.02 13.10
C LYS A 324 -6.49 4.15 11.66
N LYS A 325 -7.10 5.07 10.91
CA LYS A 325 -6.65 5.46 9.57
C LYS A 325 -5.13 5.52 9.62
N MET A 326 -4.48 4.60 8.90
CA MET A 326 -3.03 4.45 8.91
C MET A 326 -2.44 5.84 8.66
N THR A 327 -1.83 6.40 9.70
CA THR A 327 -1.18 7.70 9.66
C THR A 327 0.04 7.61 8.74
N SER A 328 0.68 8.72 8.36
CA SER A 328 2.00 8.66 7.71
C SER A 328 3.08 8.00 8.59
N LYS A 329 2.79 7.75 9.87
CA LYS A 329 3.54 6.85 10.75
C LYS A 329 3.26 5.37 10.46
N ASP A 330 2.16 5.04 9.84
CA ASP A 330 1.81 3.67 9.48
C ASP A 330 2.34 3.25 8.10
N SER A 331 2.68 4.18 7.20
CA SER A 331 3.61 3.86 6.11
C SER A 331 5.00 3.52 6.67
N SER A 332 5.36 4.10 7.82
CA SER A 332 6.45 3.58 8.64
C SER A 332 6.10 2.30 9.39
N ASN A 333 4.83 1.91 9.58
CA ASN A 333 4.45 0.55 10.02
C ASN A 333 4.59 -0.50 8.93
N GLU A 334 4.36 -0.22 7.65
CA GLU A 334 4.77 -1.17 6.60
C GLU A 334 6.30 -1.29 6.53
N LYS A 335 7.02 -0.17 6.67
CA LYS A 335 8.49 -0.17 6.72
C LYS A 335 9.04 -0.80 8.01
N TYR A 336 8.34 -0.67 9.13
CA TYR A 336 8.64 -1.25 10.43
C TYR A 336 8.27 -2.72 10.47
N LYS A 337 7.13 -3.13 9.91
CA LYS A 337 6.78 -4.54 9.67
C LYS A 337 7.82 -5.25 8.79
N LYS A 338 8.47 -4.49 7.89
CA LYS A 338 9.63 -4.93 7.09
C LYS A 338 10.99 -4.74 7.79
N SER A 339 11.03 -4.21 9.02
CA SER A 339 12.27 -3.99 9.75
C SER A 339 12.74 -5.26 10.45
N LEU A 340 14.06 -5.37 10.64
CA LEU A 340 14.66 -6.48 11.39
C LEU A 340 14.10 -6.55 12.80
N ALA A 341 14.01 -5.41 13.49
CA ALA A 341 13.55 -5.35 14.87
C ALA A 341 12.12 -5.87 15.05
N PHE A 342 11.21 -5.55 14.12
CA PHE A 342 9.83 -6.05 14.20
C PHE A 342 9.74 -7.55 13.99
N ASN A 343 10.33 -8.07 12.93
CA ASN A 343 10.27 -9.51 12.62
C ASN A 343 10.90 -10.32 13.76
N VAL A 344 12.01 -9.83 14.32
CA VAL A 344 12.65 -10.43 15.48
C VAL A 344 11.81 -10.30 16.74
N LYS A 345 11.08 -9.19 16.93
CA LYS A 345 10.19 -8.99 18.08
C LYS A 345 9.03 -9.99 18.06
N GLU A 346 8.41 -10.22 16.92
CA GLU A 346 7.31 -11.17 16.77
C GLU A 346 7.76 -12.60 17.11
N ASP A 347 8.88 -13.03 16.50
CA ASP A 347 9.46 -14.36 16.75
C ASP A 347 9.86 -14.54 18.22
N VAL A 348 10.55 -13.55 18.81
CA VAL A 348 10.91 -13.58 20.23
C VAL A 348 9.67 -13.61 21.13
N THR A 349 8.63 -12.83 20.83
CA THR A 349 7.39 -12.80 21.62
C THR A 349 6.70 -14.17 21.60
N LYS A 350 6.71 -14.85 20.44
CA LYS A 350 6.19 -16.20 20.30
C LYS A 350 7.01 -17.21 21.12
N ILE A 351 8.34 -17.15 21.05
CA ILE A 351 9.23 -18.03 21.83
C ILE A 351 9.10 -17.80 23.34
N LEU A 352 8.91 -16.55 23.79
CA LEU A 352 8.78 -16.24 25.22
C LEU A 352 7.61 -16.96 25.90
N LYS A 353 6.61 -17.42 25.16
CA LYS A 353 5.48 -18.19 25.70
C LYS A 353 5.84 -19.62 26.10
N VAL A 354 6.91 -20.18 25.55
CA VAL A 354 7.25 -21.61 25.70
C VAL A 354 8.68 -21.88 26.16
N VAL A 355 9.51 -20.84 26.21
CA VAL A 355 10.93 -20.96 26.55
C VAL A 355 11.17 -21.20 28.04
N LYS A 356 12.14 -22.05 28.36
CA LYS A 356 12.43 -22.53 29.73
C LYS A 356 13.72 -21.97 30.33
N ASN A 357 14.71 -21.70 29.49
CA ASN A 357 16.01 -21.18 29.88
C ASN A 357 16.73 -20.65 28.62
N ASP A 358 17.94 -20.15 28.81
CA ASP A 358 18.73 -19.54 27.73
C ASP A 358 19.18 -20.51 26.65
N LYS A 359 19.54 -21.74 27.02
CA LYS A 359 19.94 -22.76 26.05
C LYS A 359 18.74 -23.10 25.15
N HIS A 360 17.59 -23.31 25.78
CA HIS A 360 16.33 -23.57 25.08
C HIS A 360 15.89 -22.39 24.22
N PHE A 361 16.13 -21.13 24.66
CA PHE A 361 15.88 -19.95 23.84
C PHE A 361 16.69 -19.99 22.53
N LEU A 362 17.99 -20.28 22.62
CA LEU A 362 18.86 -20.32 21.45
C LEU A 362 18.45 -21.45 20.50
N GLU A 363 18.13 -22.64 21.02
CA GLU A 363 17.66 -23.79 20.23
C GLU A 363 16.35 -23.46 19.48
N LEU A 364 15.37 -22.87 20.16
CA LEU A 364 14.09 -22.50 19.54
C LEU A 364 14.26 -21.41 18.48
N MET A 365 15.12 -20.42 18.73
CA MET A 365 15.41 -19.39 17.74
C MET A 365 16.17 -19.96 16.53
N GLN A 366 17.10 -20.90 16.72
CA GLN A 366 17.76 -21.60 15.60
C GLN A 366 16.75 -22.31 14.71
N ASN A 367 15.76 -22.99 15.30
CA ASN A 367 14.69 -23.67 14.56
C ASN A 367 13.81 -22.69 13.74
N LEU A 368 13.75 -21.41 14.12
CA LEU A 368 13.05 -20.37 13.36
C LEU A 368 13.89 -19.77 12.20
N GLY A 369 15.15 -20.18 12.02
CA GLY A 369 16.03 -19.69 10.95
C GLY A 369 17.11 -18.69 11.40
N TYR A 370 17.36 -18.58 12.71
CA TYR A 370 18.42 -17.73 13.27
C TYR A 370 19.73 -18.52 13.40
N GLU A 371 20.51 -18.59 12.33
CA GLU A 371 21.77 -19.34 12.31
C GLU A 371 22.82 -18.70 13.22
N ASN A 372 23.71 -19.51 13.80
CA ASN A 372 24.82 -19.04 14.65
C ASN A 372 24.42 -18.10 15.79
N ILE A 373 23.17 -18.19 16.29
CA ILE A 373 22.67 -17.27 17.31
C ILE A 373 23.45 -17.37 18.64
N LYS A 374 23.87 -16.22 19.18
CA LYS A 374 24.60 -16.11 20.45
C LYS A 374 24.17 -14.87 21.22
N PHE A 375 24.09 -14.97 22.55
CA PHE A 375 23.81 -13.80 23.39
C PHE A 375 24.95 -12.78 23.37
N LYS A 376 24.58 -11.51 23.35
CA LYS A 376 25.49 -10.37 23.49
C LYS A 376 25.41 -9.81 24.90
N ALA A 377 26.56 -9.70 25.56
CA ALA A 377 26.68 -9.13 26.90
C ALA A 377 27.36 -7.76 26.88
N LYS A 378 26.99 -6.89 27.81
CA LYS A 378 27.61 -5.58 28.06
C LYS A 378 27.62 -5.30 29.57
N ASN A 379 28.59 -4.52 30.04
CA ASN A 379 28.57 -4.02 31.42
C ASN A 379 27.53 -2.89 31.52
N VAL A 380 26.56 -3.07 32.42
CA VAL A 380 25.53 -2.10 32.79
C VAL A 380 25.62 -1.94 34.30
N ASP A 381 25.86 -0.72 34.79
CA ASP A 381 26.02 -0.39 36.22
C ASP A 381 26.99 -1.31 36.98
N GLY A 382 28.13 -1.62 36.35
CA GLY A 382 29.19 -2.46 36.95
C GLY A 382 28.92 -3.97 36.94
N LYS A 383 27.78 -4.44 36.41
CA LYS A 383 27.46 -5.87 36.25
C LYS A 383 27.37 -6.25 34.78
N ARG A 384 27.87 -7.45 34.45
CA ARG A 384 27.80 -8.00 33.09
C ARG A 384 26.40 -8.54 32.83
N GLU A 385 25.64 -7.85 32.01
CA GLU A 385 24.27 -8.24 31.65
C GLU A 385 24.15 -8.58 30.18
N ARG A 386 23.18 -9.42 29.83
CA ARG A 386 22.85 -9.73 28.44
C ARG A 386 21.92 -8.66 27.89
N VAL A 387 22.37 -7.98 26.84
CA VAL A 387 21.70 -6.81 26.28
C VAL A 387 21.07 -7.09 24.92
N GLY A 388 21.28 -8.28 24.36
CA GLY A 388 20.85 -8.63 23.01
C GLY A 388 21.39 -9.98 22.56
N PHE A 389 21.35 -10.24 21.26
CA PHE A 389 21.92 -11.41 20.61
C PHE A 389 22.40 -11.07 19.19
N THR A 390 23.31 -11.91 18.69
CA THR A 390 23.83 -11.87 17.31
C THR A 390 23.43 -13.14 16.59
N PHE A 391 23.19 -13.09 15.28
CA PHE A 391 22.87 -14.25 14.45
C PHE A 391 23.22 -13.97 12.99
N THR A 392 23.24 -15.02 12.18
CA THR A 392 23.39 -14.98 10.73
C THR A 392 22.05 -15.28 10.07
N ASN A 393 21.71 -14.54 9.02
CA ASN A 393 20.56 -14.84 8.15
C ASN A 393 20.92 -14.37 6.72
N ASN A 394 20.63 -15.19 5.70
CA ASN A 394 20.97 -14.90 4.31
C ASN A 394 22.44 -14.48 4.10
N ASN A 395 23.38 -15.18 4.74
CA ASN A 395 24.83 -14.88 4.72
C ASN A 395 25.25 -13.51 5.30
N GLU A 396 24.35 -12.79 5.97
CA GLU A 396 24.65 -11.54 6.66
C GLU A 396 24.61 -11.71 8.18
N ASN A 397 25.50 -11.01 8.89
CA ASN A 397 25.56 -11.02 10.35
C ASN A 397 24.77 -9.85 10.94
N TYR A 398 23.87 -10.16 11.86
CA TYR A 398 23.01 -9.20 12.53
C TYR A 398 23.28 -9.14 14.03
N THR A 399 23.08 -7.96 14.61
CA THR A 399 23.04 -7.74 16.06
C THR A 399 21.72 -7.07 16.41
N VAL A 400 20.97 -7.66 17.33
CA VAL A 400 19.71 -7.11 17.82
C VAL A 400 19.81 -6.93 19.33
N TYR A 401 19.47 -5.74 19.82
CA TYR A 401 19.46 -5.43 21.24
C TYR A 401 18.04 -5.60 21.80
N LEU A 402 17.90 -6.13 23.02
CA LEU A 402 16.60 -6.38 23.65
C LEU A 402 15.77 -5.09 23.78
N ASN A 403 16.43 -3.96 24.06
CA ASN A 403 15.76 -2.67 24.17
C ASN A 403 15.10 -2.22 22.85
N SER A 404 15.64 -2.62 21.70
CA SER A 404 15.05 -2.34 20.37
C SER A 404 13.80 -3.16 20.10
N LEU A 405 13.52 -4.17 20.93
CA LEU A 405 12.32 -5.00 20.92
C LEU A 405 11.33 -4.61 22.03
N ASP A 406 11.58 -3.52 22.77
CA ASP A 406 10.89 -3.16 24.01
C ASP A 406 11.00 -4.22 25.13
N LEU A 407 12.13 -4.95 25.14
CA LEU A 407 12.43 -6.00 26.11
C LEU A 407 13.72 -5.67 26.88
N ASN A 408 13.91 -6.38 27.99
CA ASN A 408 15.17 -6.47 28.70
C ASN A 408 15.38 -7.92 29.20
N TYR A 409 16.54 -8.20 29.80
CA TYR A 409 16.86 -9.56 30.24
C TYR A 409 15.94 -10.08 31.37
N LYS A 410 15.33 -9.18 32.16
CA LYS A 410 14.34 -9.56 33.17
C LYS A 410 13.07 -10.13 32.52
N ASN A 411 12.70 -9.68 31.32
CA ASN A 411 11.56 -10.25 30.59
C ASN A 411 11.81 -11.73 30.25
N LEU A 412 13.01 -12.08 29.77
CA LEU A 412 13.39 -13.46 29.45
C LEU A 412 13.37 -14.34 30.71
N THR A 413 14.02 -13.88 31.78
CA THR A 413 14.06 -14.65 33.03
C THR A 413 12.69 -14.80 33.70
N LYS A 414 11.78 -13.83 33.51
CA LYS A 414 10.37 -13.98 33.92
C LYS A 414 9.65 -15.06 33.12
N ALA A 415 9.83 -15.09 31.80
CA ALA A 415 9.27 -16.14 30.95
C ALA A 415 9.78 -17.53 31.37
N TYR A 416 11.08 -17.66 31.64
CA TYR A 416 11.67 -18.93 32.11
C TYR A 416 11.00 -19.45 33.39
N LYS A 417 10.77 -18.56 34.36
CA LYS A 417 10.10 -18.90 35.62
C LYS A 417 8.64 -19.29 35.41
N ASN A 418 7.94 -18.63 34.50
CA ASN A 418 6.54 -18.92 34.20
C ASN A 418 6.36 -20.26 33.45
N ASN A 419 7.38 -20.69 32.71
CA ASN A 419 7.31 -21.84 31.81
C ASN A 419 8.00 -23.10 32.36
N ILE A 420 8.30 -23.16 33.66
CA ILE A 420 9.03 -24.29 34.27
C ILE A 420 8.32 -25.64 33.99
N ALA A 421 6.99 -25.65 34.03
CA ALA A 421 6.17 -26.85 33.88
C ALA A 421 5.70 -27.15 32.44
N ILE A 422 6.09 -26.33 31.44
CA ILE A 422 5.67 -26.53 30.04
C ILE A 422 6.20 -27.86 29.51
N THR A 423 5.37 -28.61 28.79
CA THR A 423 5.73 -29.90 28.19
C THR A 423 6.16 -29.74 26.72
N THR A 424 6.73 -30.79 26.13
CA THR A 424 7.04 -30.81 24.69
C THR A 424 5.78 -30.65 23.82
N GLN A 425 4.64 -31.16 24.28
CA GLN A 425 3.35 -31.05 23.58
C GLN A 425 2.87 -29.59 23.54
N ASP A 426 3.07 -28.83 24.62
CA ASP A 426 2.70 -27.42 24.68
C ASP A 426 3.55 -26.57 23.71
N ILE A 427 4.84 -26.89 23.62
CA ILE A 427 5.77 -26.26 22.66
C ILE A 427 5.32 -26.54 21.22
N GLN A 428 5.03 -27.81 20.91
CA GLN A 428 4.56 -28.21 19.59
C GLN A 428 3.24 -27.52 19.24
N THR A 429 2.31 -27.43 20.18
CA THR A 429 1.00 -26.78 19.98
C THR A 429 1.15 -25.28 19.71
N GLU A 430 1.96 -24.57 20.50
CA GLU A 430 2.14 -23.12 20.33
C GLU A 430 2.86 -22.79 19.01
N LEU A 431 3.80 -23.63 18.58
CA LEU A 431 4.59 -23.43 17.36
C LEU A 431 4.01 -24.14 16.13
N LEU A 432 2.91 -24.88 16.27
CA LEU A 432 2.26 -25.57 15.18
C LEU A 432 1.83 -24.56 14.11
N ASN A 433 2.24 -24.77 12.86
CA ASN A 433 1.97 -23.88 11.73
C ASN A 433 2.49 -22.45 11.89
N TYR A 434 3.34 -22.16 12.89
CA TYR A 434 3.94 -20.85 13.03
C TYR A 434 5.01 -20.65 11.94
N LYS A 435 4.81 -19.64 11.10
CA LYS A 435 5.81 -19.20 10.11
C LYS A 435 6.67 -18.11 10.72
N ALA A 436 7.95 -18.40 10.90
CA ALA A 436 8.93 -17.45 11.42
C ALA A 436 8.95 -16.17 10.59
N LYS A 437 8.83 -15.02 11.27
CA LYS A 437 8.77 -13.70 10.64
C LYS A 437 10.11 -13.23 10.13
N ILE A 438 11.21 -13.78 10.67
CA ILE A 438 12.55 -13.51 10.15
C ILE A 438 12.72 -13.87 8.66
N ASN A 439 11.94 -14.84 8.16
CA ASN A 439 11.94 -15.23 6.75
C ASN A 439 11.26 -14.18 5.85
N ASP A 440 10.43 -13.31 6.42
CA ASP A 440 9.78 -12.20 5.72
C ASP A 440 10.66 -10.93 5.69
N TYR A 441 11.78 -10.92 6.43
CA TYR A 441 12.70 -9.78 6.49
C TYR A 441 13.57 -9.67 5.23
N ILE A 442 13.57 -8.48 4.61
CA ILE A 442 14.43 -8.15 3.46
C ILE A 442 15.52 -7.18 3.92
N PRO A 443 16.83 -7.51 3.75
CA PRO A 443 17.92 -6.61 4.11
C PRO A 443 17.89 -5.32 3.27
N LEU A 444 17.42 -4.22 3.86
CA LEU A 444 17.18 -2.96 3.14
C LEU A 444 18.45 -2.11 2.89
N LYS A 445 19.60 -2.50 3.44
CA LYS A 445 20.76 -1.61 3.62
C LYS A 445 21.57 -1.28 2.36
N GLN A 446 21.45 -2.02 1.24
CA GLN A 446 22.30 -1.77 0.06
C GLN A 446 21.64 -1.92 -1.32
N LYS A 447 20.31 -1.80 -1.44
CA LYS A 447 19.61 -2.02 -2.72
C LYS A 447 18.82 -0.80 -3.20
N THR A 448 18.95 -0.44 -4.48
CA THR A 448 18.09 0.54 -5.16
C THR A 448 16.63 0.10 -5.07
N TYR A 449 15.67 1.03 -5.26
CA TYR A 449 14.23 0.70 -5.16
C TYR A 449 13.83 -0.44 -6.12
N ASN A 450 14.38 -0.44 -7.33
CA ASN A 450 14.12 -1.47 -8.32
C ASN A 450 14.75 -2.82 -7.95
N ASN A 451 15.96 -2.84 -7.38
CA ASN A 451 16.59 -4.06 -6.87
C ASN A 451 15.77 -4.66 -5.70
N LYS A 452 15.13 -3.83 -4.88
CA LYS A 452 14.21 -4.29 -3.82
C LYS A 452 12.95 -4.94 -4.41
N ILE A 453 12.36 -4.36 -5.45
CA ILE A 453 11.21 -4.96 -6.13
C ILE A 453 11.60 -6.28 -6.78
N PHE A 454 12.71 -6.31 -7.52
CA PHE A 454 13.22 -7.54 -8.16
C PHE A 454 13.45 -8.67 -7.15
N TYR A 455 14.16 -8.37 -6.05
CA TYR A 455 14.38 -9.34 -4.98
C TYR A 455 13.07 -9.79 -4.32
N THR A 456 12.09 -8.90 -4.18
CA THR A 456 10.77 -9.27 -3.61
C THR A 456 10.06 -10.31 -4.48
N ILE A 457 10.19 -10.17 -5.80
CA ILE A 457 9.54 -11.03 -6.81
C ILE A 457 10.27 -12.36 -6.93
N TYR A 458 11.59 -12.35 -7.13
CA TYR A 458 12.36 -13.54 -7.50
C TYR A 458 13.26 -14.11 -6.40
N LYS A 459 13.36 -13.44 -5.25
CA LYS A 459 14.21 -13.85 -4.10
C LYS A 459 15.72 -13.94 -4.42
N ILE A 460 16.15 -13.34 -5.53
CA ILE A 460 17.54 -13.29 -5.99
C ILE A 460 17.94 -11.83 -6.17
N GLU A 461 19.20 -11.51 -5.89
CA GLU A 461 19.75 -10.18 -6.13
C GLU A 461 20.08 -10.00 -7.61
N PRO A 462 19.59 -8.95 -8.28
CA PRO A 462 19.87 -8.77 -9.69
C PRO A 462 21.34 -8.40 -9.91
N ASN A 463 22.00 -9.12 -10.81
CA ASN A 463 23.37 -8.84 -11.26
C ASN A 463 23.41 -7.81 -12.41
N ILE A 464 22.38 -6.98 -12.51
CA ILE A 464 22.19 -5.98 -13.58
C ILE A 464 21.67 -4.68 -12.99
N ASN A 465 21.99 -3.56 -13.64
CA ASN A 465 21.48 -2.27 -13.21
C ASN A 465 20.01 -2.11 -13.64
N LEU A 466 19.10 -2.14 -12.67
CA LEU A 466 17.66 -1.96 -12.89
C LEU A 466 17.19 -0.51 -12.77
N GLU A 467 18.08 0.47 -12.56
CA GLU A 467 17.69 1.88 -12.35
C GLU A 467 16.91 2.47 -13.52
N ASN A 468 17.15 2.01 -14.75
CA ASN A 468 16.47 2.49 -15.94
C ASN A 468 15.14 1.78 -16.23
N TYR A 469 14.65 0.95 -15.32
CA TYR A 469 13.40 0.20 -15.49
C TYR A 469 12.34 0.62 -14.45
N TYR A 470 11.08 0.58 -14.86
CA TYR A 470 9.92 0.49 -13.98
C TYR A 470 9.51 -0.98 -13.90
N ILE A 471 9.45 -1.54 -12.69
CA ILE A 471 9.10 -2.94 -12.46
C ILE A 471 7.70 -3.00 -11.85
N LYS A 472 6.78 -3.70 -12.50
CA LYS A 472 5.40 -3.87 -12.04
C LYS A 472 5.05 -5.36 -12.00
N LYS A 473 4.64 -5.84 -10.83
CA LYS A 473 4.03 -7.18 -10.69
C LYS A 473 2.54 -7.07 -10.99
N LEU A 474 2.07 -7.85 -11.95
CA LEU A 474 0.67 -8.14 -12.25
C LEU A 474 0.36 -9.58 -11.79
N ASP A 475 -0.91 -9.99 -11.79
CA ASP A 475 -1.32 -11.27 -11.19
C ASP A 475 -0.61 -12.48 -11.80
N ASN A 476 -0.39 -12.47 -13.12
CA ASN A 476 0.21 -13.57 -13.88
C ASN A 476 1.46 -13.17 -14.69
N GLU A 477 1.93 -11.92 -14.57
CA GLU A 477 3.13 -11.45 -15.28
C GLU A 477 3.91 -10.40 -14.49
N VAL A 478 5.21 -10.29 -14.77
CA VAL A 478 6.06 -9.21 -14.27
C VAL A 478 6.53 -8.37 -15.45
N GLU A 479 6.19 -7.09 -15.43
CA GLU A 479 6.52 -6.15 -16.48
C GLU A 479 7.72 -5.27 -16.07
N PHE A 480 8.70 -5.20 -16.96
CA PHE A 480 9.87 -4.34 -16.90
C PHE A 480 9.78 -3.34 -18.05
N LYS A 481 9.39 -2.11 -17.76
CA LYS A 481 9.29 -1.04 -18.75
C LYS A 481 10.48 -0.09 -18.66
N HIS A 482 11.21 0.11 -19.74
CA HIS A 482 12.33 1.04 -19.76
C HIS A 482 11.85 2.49 -19.58
N LYS A 483 12.55 3.30 -18.76
CA LYS A 483 12.13 4.65 -18.39
C LYS A 483 12.18 5.66 -19.53
N TYR A 484 13.15 5.48 -20.44
CA TYR A 484 13.49 6.46 -21.47
C TYR A 484 13.28 5.96 -22.89
N LYS A 485 12.94 4.67 -23.05
CA LYS A 485 12.81 4.02 -24.36
C LYS A 485 11.52 3.23 -24.34
N ASP A 486 10.84 3.12 -25.48
CA ASP A 486 9.59 2.38 -25.56
C ASP A 486 9.87 0.87 -25.72
N LEU A 487 10.54 0.33 -24.70
CA LEU A 487 11.01 -1.03 -24.59
C LEU A 487 10.37 -1.66 -23.36
N THR A 488 9.77 -2.83 -23.52
CA THR A 488 9.10 -3.54 -22.44
C THR A 488 9.51 -5.01 -22.46
N ILE A 489 9.87 -5.56 -21.30
CA ILE A 489 10.11 -6.99 -21.09
C ILE A 489 9.03 -7.50 -20.14
N LYS A 490 8.36 -8.59 -20.51
CA LYS A 490 7.32 -9.24 -19.71
C LYS A 490 7.73 -10.66 -19.40
N ASP A 491 7.87 -10.97 -18.11
CA ASP A 491 7.93 -12.35 -17.64
C ASP A 491 6.52 -12.89 -17.49
N LYS A 492 6.18 -13.93 -18.25
CA LYS A 492 4.91 -14.64 -18.18
C LYS A 492 5.14 -16.08 -17.78
N GLU A 493 4.10 -16.75 -17.30
CA GLU A 493 4.16 -18.14 -16.82
C GLU A 493 4.99 -19.11 -17.69
N LYS A 494 4.97 -18.98 -19.03
CA LYS A 494 5.68 -19.91 -19.94
C LYS A 494 6.77 -19.28 -20.81
N SER A 495 6.92 -17.95 -20.78
CA SER A 495 7.78 -17.23 -21.72
C SER A 495 8.21 -15.87 -21.17
N ILE A 496 9.41 -15.44 -21.52
CA ILE A 496 9.86 -14.05 -21.33
C ILE A 496 9.79 -13.38 -22.71
N ILE A 497 9.04 -12.29 -22.79
CA ILE A 497 8.77 -11.60 -24.06
C ILE A 497 9.29 -10.18 -23.97
N ALA A 498 10.10 -9.77 -24.94
CA ALA A 498 10.51 -8.39 -25.08
C ALA A 498 9.89 -7.79 -26.33
N THR A 499 9.34 -6.58 -26.18
CA THR A 499 8.58 -5.87 -27.21
C THR A 499 9.07 -4.44 -27.30
N LYS A 500 9.06 -3.90 -28.53
CA LYS A 500 9.35 -2.49 -28.82
C LYS A 500 8.22 -1.84 -29.62
N SER A 501 8.16 -0.51 -29.60
CA SER A 501 7.33 0.23 -30.57
C SER A 501 7.89 0.13 -32.00
N ARG A 502 7.00 0.26 -32.99
CA ARG A 502 7.32 0.19 -34.42
C ARG A 502 8.42 1.17 -34.81
N ASP A 503 8.41 2.36 -34.23
CA ASP A 503 9.32 3.46 -34.57
C ASP A 503 10.62 3.45 -33.73
N THR A 504 10.76 2.49 -32.82
CA THR A 504 11.96 2.37 -31.98
C THR A 504 13.05 1.60 -32.72
N ILE A 505 14.17 2.29 -33.01
CA ILE A 505 15.41 1.69 -33.52
C ILE A 505 16.23 1.22 -32.31
N LEU A 506 16.53 -0.07 -32.25
CA LEU A 506 17.39 -0.63 -31.21
C LEU A 506 18.85 -0.39 -31.57
N SER A 507 19.63 0.15 -30.62
CA SER A 507 21.09 0.09 -30.72
C SER A 507 21.60 -1.29 -30.31
N LYS A 508 22.85 -1.62 -30.67
CA LYS A 508 23.50 -2.87 -30.22
C LYS A 508 23.55 -2.99 -28.69
N GLU A 509 23.73 -1.87 -27.99
CA GLU A 509 23.74 -1.87 -26.52
C GLU A 509 22.34 -2.11 -25.95
N ASP A 510 21.29 -1.64 -26.63
CA ASP A 510 19.90 -1.94 -26.23
C ASP A 510 19.57 -3.42 -26.34
N VAL A 511 19.98 -4.05 -27.43
CA VAL A 511 19.81 -5.50 -27.62
C VAL A 511 20.54 -6.26 -26.51
N LYS A 512 21.78 -5.87 -26.22
CA LYS A 512 22.61 -6.48 -25.17
C LYS A 512 21.99 -6.34 -23.77
N ASP A 513 21.52 -5.15 -23.40
CA ASP A 513 20.90 -4.91 -22.11
C ASP A 513 19.56 -5.66 -21.95
N GLN A 514 18.76 -5.72 -23.02
CA GLN A 514 17.52 -6.51 -23.02
C GLN A 514 17.81 -7.99 -22.83
N VAL A 515 18.74 -8.55 -23.60
CA VAL A 515 19.15 -9.96 -23.52
C VAL A 515 19.66 -10.29 -22.11
N LYS A 516 20.51 -9.45 -21.53
CA LYS A 516 21.02 -9.65 -20.17
C LYS A 516 19.89 -9.69 -19.13
N LEU A 517 18.95 -8.75 -19.19
CA LEU A 517 17.80 -8.72 -18.28
C LEU A 517 16.89 -9.94 -18.47
N MET A 518 16.66 -10.37 -19.70
CA MET A 518 15.85 -11.57 -19.97
C MET A 518 16.51 -12.84 -19.42
N LEU A 519 17.83 -13.00 -19.59
CA LEU A 519 18.58 -14.12 -19.04
C LEU A 519 18.60 -14.10 -17.50
N GLU A 520 18.71 -12.91 -16.89
CA GLU A 520 18.65 -12.75 -15.44
C GLU A 520 17.28 -13.17 -14.89
N VAL A 521 16.19 -12.73 -15.52
CA VAL A 521 14.82 -13.13 -15.14
C VAL A 521 14.61 -14.63 -15.34
N TYR A 522 15.16 -15.20 -16.42
CA TYR A 522 15.06 -16.64 -16.71
C TYR A 522 15.71 -17.48 -15.61
N GLU A 523 16.92 -17.16 -15.21
CA GLU A 523 17.61 -17.82 -14.09
C GLU A 523 16.90 -17.57 -12.77
N ALA A 524 16.37 -16.36 -12.55
CA ALA A 524 15.68 -16.00 -11.33
C ALA A 524 14.38 -16.79 -11.10
N ARG A 525 13.82 -17.39 -12.17
CA ARG A 525 12.72 -18.37 -12.10
C ARG A 525 13.17 -19.79 -11.72
N GLY A 526 14.47 -20.00 -11.49
CA GLY A 526 15.07 -21.32 -11.30
C GLY A 526 15.17 -22.14 -12.59
N LEU A 527 15.01 -21.50 -13.77
CA LEU A 527 15.13 -22.18 -15.06
C LEU A 527 16.60 -22.28 -15.47
N LYS A 528 16.99 -23.42 -16.02
CA LYS A 528 18.37 -23.69 -16.44
C LYS A 528 18.57 -23.22 -17.87
N LEU A 529 19.64 -22.45 -18.13
CA LEU A 529 19.97 -21.90 -19.45
C LEU A 529 20.05 -22.96 -20.56
N GLY A 530 20.35 -24.21 -20.21
CA GLY A 530 20.41 -25.30 -21.19
C GLY A 530 19.08 -25.65 -21.87
N ASN A 531 17.95 -25.15 -21.36
CA ASN A 531 16.61 -25.39 -21.91
C ASN A 531 16.01 -24.13 -22.57
N ILE A 532 16.85 -23.16 -22.95
CA ILE A 532 16.40 -21.89 -23.52
C ILE A 532 16.12 -22.07 -25.02
N SER A 533 14.92 -21.73 -25.48
CA SER A 533 14.64 -21.52 -26.90
C SER A 533 14.50 -20.03 -27.15
N VAL A 534 15.22 -19.49 -28.13
CA VAL A 534 15.16 -18.07 -28.50
C VAL A 534 14.43 -17.94 -29.83
N THR A 535 13.57 -16.94 -29.96
CA THR A 535 12.88 -16.59 -31.19
C THR A 535 12.95 -15.08 -31.34
N GLY A 536 13.67 -14.60 -32.36
CA GLY A 536 13.87 -13.17 -32.58
C GLY A 536 14.59 -12.87 -33.89
N THR A 537 15.15 -11.68 -34.03
CA THR A 537 16.08 -11.39 -35.14
C THR A 537 17.40 -12.11 -34.91
N LYS A 538 18.15 -12.36 -35.99
CA LYS A 538 19.49 -12.98 -35.92
C LYS A 538 20.43 -12.24 -34.96
N GLU A 539 20.34 -10.91 -34.89
CA GLU A 539 21.14 -10.09 -33.97
C GLU A 539 20.86 -10.39 -32.49
N ILE A 540 19.59 -10.68 -32.16
CA ILE A 540 19.17 -11.07 -30.81
C ILE A 540 19.63 -12.47 -30.47
N GLU A 541 19.50 -13.41 -31.42
CA GLU A 541 19.95 -14.79 -31.25
C GLU A 541 21.47 -14.81 -31.01
N ASP A 542 22.23 -14.10 -31.85
CA ASP A 542 23.68 -13.98 -31.73
C ASP A 542 24.11 -13.36 -30.39
N GLU A 543 23.45 -12.26 -29.95
CA GLU A 543 23.77 -11.63 -28.67
C GLU A 543 23.35 -12.49 -27.48
N THR A 544 22.25 -13.27 -27.58
CA THR A 544 21.85 -14.23 -26.54
C THR A 544 22.87 -15.34 -26.38
N ILE A 545 23.32 -15.93 -27.48
CA ILE A 545 24.38 -16.94 -27.49
C ILE A 545 25.65 -16.36 -26.87
N LYS A 546 26.04 -15.16 -27.27
CA LYS A 546 27.21 -14.47 -26.73
C LYS A 546 27.12 -14.22 -25.23
N GLN A 547 25.98 -13.77 -24.69
CA GLN A 547 25.81 -13.56 -23.25
C GLN A 547 25.81 -14.89 -22.46
N ILE A 548 25.25 -15.96 -23.02
CA ILE A 548 25.33 -17.31 -22.43
C ILE A 548 26.80 -17.78 -22.37
N LEU A 549 27.57 -17.58 -23.44
CA LEU A 549 29.00 -17.93 -23.48
C LEU A 549 29.82 -17.14 -22.45
N VAL A 550 29.54 -15.84 -22.29
CA VAL A 550 30.17 -15.01 -21.24
C VAL A 550 29.83 -15.52 -19.84
N LYS A 551 28.59 -15.98 -19.61
CA LYS A 551 28.22 -16.61 -18.33
C LYS A 551 29.00 -17.91 -18.09
N ILE A 552 29.11 -18.78 -19.09
CA ILE A 552 29.86 -20.05 -19.01
C ILE A 552 31.36 -19.82 -18.76
N GLU A 553 31.95 -18.79 -19.38
CA GLU A 553 33.35 -18.41 -19.17
C GLU A 553 33.64 -18.05 -17.70
N ASN A 554 32.67 -17.43 -17.02
CA ASN A 554 32.79 -16.98 -15.63
C ASN A 554 32.36 -18.02 -14.58
N MET A 555 31.89 -19.21 -14.98
CA MET A 555 31.52 -20.29 -14.07
C MET A 555 32.74 -21.03 -13.49
N SER A 556 32.59 -21.60 -12.28
CA SER A 556 33.60 -22.51 -11.72
C SER A 556 33.74 -23.77 -12.60
N HIS A 557 34.89 -24.43 -12.56
CA HIS A 557 35.12 -25.65 -13.35
C HIS A 557 34.10 -26.75 -13.02
N GLN A 558 33.68 -26.84 -11.74
CA GLN A 558 32.66 -27.79 -11.31
C GLN A 558 31.27 -27.43 -11.87
N ASP A 559 30.85 -26.18 -11.75
CA ASP A 559 29.53 -25.73 -12.23
C ASP A 559 29.42 -25.81 -13.76
N ARG A 560 30.51 -25.52 -14.47
CA ARG A 560 30.61 -25.67 -15.93
C ARG A 560 30.45 -27.11 -16.36
N ASN A 561 31.10 -28.06 -15.67
CA ASN A 561 30.97 -29.49 -15.98
C ASN A 561 29.57 -30.00 -15.71
N ASP A 562 29.00 -29.63 -14.57
CA ASP A 562 27.62 -29.94 -14.21
C ASP A 562 26.62 -29.40 -15.24
N PHE A 563 26.88 -28.21 -15.78
CA PHE A 563 26.07 -27.56 -16.81
C PHE A 563 26.18 -28.26 -18.17
N LEU A 564 27.40 -28.55 -18.64
CA LEU A 564 27.65 -29.20 -19.93
C LEU A 564 27.23 -30.68 -19.92
N PHE A 565 27.42 -31.39 -18.81
CA PHE A 565 26.99 -32.78 -18.67
C PHE A 565 25.45 -32.93 -18.71
N LYS A 566 24.72 -32.00 -18.06
CA LYS A 566 23.23 -31.97 -18.09
C LYS A 566 22.67 -31.60 -19.46
N LEU A 567 23.47 -30.94 -20.31
CA LEU A 567 23.17 -30.68 -21.71
C LEU A 567 23.46 -31.88 -22.64
N LYS A 568 23.84 -33.04 -22.07
CA LYS A 568 24.19 -34.29 -22.77
C LYS A 568 25.39 -34.18 -23.71
N TYR A 569 26.33 -33.27 -23.44
CA TYR A 569 27.62 -33.29 -24.12
C TYR A 569 28.43 -34.51 -23.67
N SER A 570 29.18 -35.10 -24.60
CA SER A 570 30.11 -36.19 -24.31
C SER A 570 31.28 -35.70 -23.46
N GLU A 571 31.91 -36.60 -22.70
CA GLU A 571 33.08 -36.26 -21.89
C GLU A 571 34.22 -35.64 -22.72
N GLN A 572 34.36 -36.07 -23.98
CA GLN A 572 35.36 -35.54 -24.91
C GLN A 572 35.06 -34.08 -25.31
N GLU A 573 33.80 -33.74 -25.57
CA GLU A 573 33.39 -32.36 -25.88
C GLU A 573 33.52 -31.44 -24.67
N ILE A 574 33.17 -31.94 -23.48
CA ILE A 574 33.36 -31.22 -22.21
C ILE A 574 34.83 -30.92 -21.97
N GLN A 575 35.71 -31.91 -22.20
CA GLN A 575 37.16 -31.72 -22.09
C GLN A 575 37.68 -30.66 -23.06
N VAL A 576 37.24 -30.68 -24.33
CA VAL A 576 37.64 -29.67 -25.33
C VAL A 576 37.18 -28.26 -24.93
N ILE A 577 35.95 -28.12 -24.43
CA ILE A 577 35.39 -26.85 -23.96
C ILE A 577 36.13 -26.34 -22.72
N ASN A 578 36.48 -27.21 -21.77
CA ASN A 578 37.27 -26.82 -20.60
C ASN A 578 38.70 -26.41 -20.97
N LEU A 579 39.36 -27.17 -21.84
CA LEU A 579 40.69 -26.83 -22.38
C LEU A 579 40.69 -25.48 -23.08
N TYR A 580 39.61 -25.13 -23.80
CA TYR A 580 39.44 -23.82 -24.42
C TYR A 580 39.44 -22.70 -23.37
N TYR A 581 38.61 -22.81 -22.33
CA TYR A 581 38.50 -21.78 -21.29
C TYR A 581 39.70 -21.73 -20.33
N GLU A 582 40.37 -22.85 -20.06
CA GLU A 582 41.63 -22.87 -19.32
C GLU A 582 42.75 -22.13 -20.07
N LYS A 583 42.85 -22.31 -21.39
CA LYS A 583 43.83 -21.60 -22.22
C LYS A 583 43.53 -20.10 -22.29
N LEU A 584 42.25 -19.72 -22.36
CA LEU A 584 41.80 -18.31 -22.35
C LEU A 584 42.08 -17.62 -21.00
N ASN A 585 41.84 -18.30 -19.88
CA ASN A 585 42.17 -17.75 -18.56
C ASN A 585 43.69 -17.68 -18.32
N LYS A 586 44.47 -18.65 -18.83
CA LYS A 586 45.94 -18.58 -18.81
C LYS A 586 46.50 -17.48 -19.70
N SER A 587 45.87 -17.15 -20.84
CA SER A 587 46.32 -16.04 -21.68
C SER A 587 46.05 -14.68 -21.05
N LYS A 588 44.92 -14.51 -20.33
CA LYS A 588 44.63 -13.29 -19.53
C LYS A 588 45.60 -13.08 -18.37
N LEU A 589 46.20 -14.14 -17.84
CA LEU A 589 47.21 -14.08 -16.77
C LEU A 589 48.63 -13.78 -17.28
N LYS A 590 48.90 -13.92 -18.59
CA LYS A 590 50.24 -13.72 -19.17
C LYS A 590 50.59 -12.27 -19.52
N ASP A 591 49.65 -11.34 -19.41
CA ASP A 591 49.92 -9.90 -19.59
C ASP A 591 50.64 -9.26 -18.37
N ASN A 592 50.87 -10.01 -17.29
CA ASN A 592 51.66 -9.57 -16.14
C ASN A 592 52.56 -10.72 -15.65
N ILE A 593 53.80 -10.84 -16.19
CA ILE A 593 55.08 -11.31 -15.59
C ILE A 593 56.05 -11.76 -16.72
N PRO A 594 57.37 -11.52 -16.64
CA PRO A 594 58.32 -11.56 -17.76
C PRO A 594 58.81 -12.97 -18.15
N GLU A 595 59.41 -13.03 -19.34
CA GLU A 595 60.10 -14.16 -19.98
C GLU A 595 60.88 -15.07 -19.01
N GLN A 596 60.46 -16.32 -18.92
CA GLN A 596 61.28 -17.52 -19.15
C GLN A 596 60.47 -18.75 -18.74
N ILE A 597 60.30 -19.68 -19.69
CA ILE A 597 60.52 -21.12 -19.56
C ILE A 597 60.16 -21.70 -20.94
N LYS A 598 61.23 -22.12 -21.63
CA LYS A 598 61.16 -22.90 -22.86
C LYS A 598 60.79 -24.35 -22.54
N ASP A 599 60.11 -24.94 -23.51
CA ASP A 599 60.02 -26.36 -23.83
C ASP A 599 59.38 -27.31 -22.82
N GLN A 600 58.10 -27.63 -23.08
CA GLN A 600 57.70 -29.00 -23.40
C GLN A 600 56.32 -29.02 -24.08
N GLY A 601 56.29 -29.46 -25.35
CA GLY A 601 55.10 -30.00 -26.02
C GLY A 601 54.05 -28.99 -26.55
N VAL A 602 54.42 -28.17 -27.53
CA VAL A 602 53.43 -27.40 -28.32
C VAL A 602 52.67 -28.37 -29.24
N ILE A 603 51.43 -28.71 -28.87
CA ILE A 603 50.44 -29.14 -29.87
C ILE A 603 49.92 -27.86 -30.52
N ASP A 604 50.41 -27.57 -31.73
CA ASP A 604 49.90 -26.51 -32.58
C ASP A 604 48.51 -26.93 -33.11
N LEU A 605 47.47 -26.43 -32.46
CA LEU A 605 46.10 -26.47 -32.96
C LEU A 605 45.75 -25.05 -33.40
N SER A 606 46.05 -24.79 -34.67
CA SER A 606 45.78 -23.56 -35.39
C SER A 606 44.33 -23.06 -35.21
N LYS A 607 44.11 -21.78 -35.55
CA LYS A 607 42.84 -21.03 -35.55
C LYS A 607 41.64 -21.80 -36.16
N GLU A 608 41.90 -22.82 -36.96
CA GLU A 608 40.93 -23.70 -37.60
C GLU A 608 40.14 -24.58 -36.60
N SER A 609 40.77 -24.98 -35.48
CA SER A 609 40.11 -25.74 -34.40
C SER A 609 39.15 -24.89 -33.58
N HIS A 610 39.45 -23.60 -33.41
CA HIS A 610 38.65 -22.62 -32.69
C HIS A 610 37.37 -22.21 -33.44
N ALA A 611 37.47 -22.04 -34.76
CA ALA A 611 36.30 -21.82 -35.61
C ALA A 611 35.39 -23.05 -35.63
N LYS A 612 35.97 -24.26 -35.80
CA LYS A 612 35.22 -25.53 -35.74
C LYS A 612 34.49 -25.77 -34.43
N ALA A 613 35.10 -25.49 -33.27
CA ALA A 613 34.43 -25.66 -31.98
C ALA A 613 33.27 -24.68 -31.78
N ARG A 614 33.45 -23.42 -32.19
CA ARG A 614 32.39 -22.40 -32.19
C ARG A 614 31.26 -22.76 -33.16
N ASP A 615 31.59 -23.23 -34.35
CA ASP A 615 30.62 -23.60 -35.38
C ASP A 615 29.86 -24.89 -35.01
N ASN A 616 30.51 -25.85 -34.36
CA ASN A 616 29.86 -27.05 -33.83
C ASN A 616 28.88 -26.70 -32.69
N LEU A 617 29.27 -25.79 -31.78
CA LEU A 617 28.39 -25.32 -30.71
C LEU A 617 27.18 -24.54 -31.26
N LEU A 618 27.38 -23.73 -32.31
CA LEU A 618 26.32 -23.02 -33.04
C LEU A 618 25.32 -23.99 -33.70
N LYS A 619 25.82 -25.03 -34.36
CA LYS A 619 25.02 -26.03 -35.07
C LYS A 619 24.16 -26.88 -34.12
N LEU A 620 24.68 -27.20 -32.93
CA LEU A 620 23.98 -27.98 -31.89
C LEU A 620 22.85 -27.20 -31.19
N ILE A 621 22.94 -25.87 -31.11
CA ILE A 621 21.88 -25.01 -30.56
C ILE A 621 20.69 -24.91 -31.54
N GLU A 622 20.95 -24.92 -32.85
CA GLU A 622 19.90 -24.91 -33.89
C GLU A 622 19.10 -26.22 -33.96
N GLU A 623 19.70 -27.36 -33.62
CA GLU A 623 19.09 -28.69 -33.77
C GLU A 623 18.18 -29.14 -32.60
N ASN A 624 18.24 -28.47 -31.43
CA ASN A 624 17.55 -28.91 -30.21
C ASN A 624 16.10 -28.36 -30.09
N LYS A 625 15.20 -28.85 -30.94
CA LYS A 625 13.81 -28.36 -31.15
C LYS A 625 12.74 -28.71 -30.08
N GLN A 626 13.07 -28.97 -28.81
CA GLN A 626 12.03 -29.25 -27.80
C GLN A 626 12.15 -28.47 -26.47
N LYS A 627 11.24 -27.48 -26.33
CA LYS A 627 10.62 -26.85 -25.13
C LYS A 627 11.22 -25.53 -24.57
N HIS A 628 10.26 -24.67 -24.15
CA HIS A 628 10.27 -23.31 -23.53
C HIS A 628 10.88 -22.13 -24.30
N ILE A 629 10.02 -21.17 -24.71
CA ILE A 629 10.30 -20.15 -25.74
C ILE A 629 10.47 -18.74 -25.12
N ILE A 630 11.58 -18.10 -25.43
CA ILE A 630 11.83 -16.65 -25.35
C ILE A 630 11.45 -16.03 -26.69
N LYS A 631 10.55 -15.04 -26.71
CA LYS A 631 10.10 -14.38 -27.93
C LYS A 631 10.44 -12.89 -27.90
N LEU A 632 11.14 -12.41 -28.93
CA LEU A 632 11.36 -10.99 -29.19
C LEU A 632 10.60 -10.59 -30.46
N PHE A 633 9.81 -9.52 -30.36
CA PHE A 633 9.01 -8.95 -31.46
C PHE A 633 9.41 -7.51 -31.76
#